data_AF-B6W8Y2-F1
#
_entry.id   AF-B6W8Y2-F1
#
_cell.length_a   1.000
_cell.length_b   1.000
_cell.length_c   1.000
_cell.angle_alpha   90.00
_cell.angle_beta   90.00
_cell.angle_gamma   90.00
#
_symmetry.space_group_name_H-M   'P 1'
#
loop_
_entity.id
_entity.type
_entity.pdbx_description
1 polymer ?
#
loop_
_entity_poly.entity_id
_entity_poly.type
_entity_poly.pdbx_seq_one_letter_code
_entity_poly.pdbx_strand_id
1 'polypeptide(L)'
;MIKNIIFDLDGTISKSADGILNAFEYALDKMGKAYDRDQLFKYIGPPLRDSFVKELGEDLADDGVEFYRSYYLKKENTRHLFMMV
;
A
#
# COMPACT_ATOMS: atom_id res chain seq x y z
N MET A 1 16.44 21.94 -5.28
CA MET A 1 15.69 20.81 -5.88
C MET A 1 16.16 19.54 -5.20
N ILE A 2 15.37 18.97 -4.28
CA ILE A 2 15.72 17.69 -3.68
C ILE A 2 15.38 16.60 -4.71
N LYS A 3 16.40 16.11 -5.41
CA LYS A 3 16.40 14.81 -6.07
C LYS A 3 17.02 13.85 -5.06
N ASN A 4 16.37 12.72 -4.83
CA ASN A 4 16.72 11.65 -3.89
C ASN A 4 15.98 11.76 -2.55
N ILE A 5 14.89 11.00 -2.45
CA ILE A 5 14.31 10.58 -1.17
C ILE A 5 15.08 9.34 -0.76
N ILE A 6 15.87 9.43 0.31
CA ILE A 6 16.56 8.30 0.92
C ILE A 6 15.71 7.87 2.11
N PHE A 7 15.12 6.68 2.03
CA PHE A 7 14.46 6.04 3.16
C PHE A 7 15.49 5.28 3.99
N ASP A 8 15.50 5.54 5.29
CA ASP A 8 16.21 4.73 6.28
C ASP A 8 15.56 3.34 6.36
N LEU A 9 16.34 2.27 6.11
CA LEU A 9 15.83 0.93 5.76
C LEU A 9 15.78 -0.05 6.95
N ASP A 10 16.53 0.17 8.03
CA ASP A 10 16.99 -0.96 8.88
C ASP A 10 16.19 -1.23 10.18
N GLY A 11 14.90 -0.90 10.22
CA GLY A 11 14.06 -1.25 11.38
C GLY A 11 12.55 -1.10 11.22
N THR A 12 12.12 -0.35 10.22
CA THR A 12 10.70 -0.05 9.97
C THR A 12 10.12 -0.97 8.89
N ILE A 13 10.92 -1.45 7.94
CA ILE A 13 10.45 -2.17 6.74
C ILE A 13 9.82 -3.53 7.04
N SER A 14 10.35 -4.31 7.99
CA SER A 14 9.76 -5.60 8.34
C SER A 14 8.35 -5.48 8.93
N LYS A 15 8.09 -4.47 9.79
CA LYS A 15 6.72 -4.15 10.27
C LYS A 15 5.87 -3.47 9.19
N SER A 16 6.51 -2.83 8.21
CA SER A 16 5.84 -2.19 7.08
C SER A 16 5.32 -3.21 6.07
N ALA A 17 6.04 -4.31 5.84
CA ALA A 17 5.63 -5.36 4.90
C ALA A 17 4.24 -5.90 5.24
N ASP A 18 4.02 -6.34 6.47
CA ASP A 18 2.69 -6.79 6.92
C ASP A 18 1.64 -5.66 6.85
N GLY A 19 2.04 -4.42 7.15
CA GLY A 19 1.16 -3.26 7.02
C GLY A 19 0.70 -3.02 5.58
N ILE A 20 1.64 -3.09 4.64
CA ILE A 20 1.43 -2.90 3.20
C ILE A 20 0.54 -4.02 2.67
N LEU A 21 0.86 -5.28 3.00
CA LEU A 21 0.07 -6.44 2.58
C LEU A 21 -1.36 -6.35 3.10
N ASN A 22 -1.56 -6.08 4.39
CA ASN A 22 -2.91 -5.95 4.96
C ASN A 22 -3.72 -4.79 4.33
N ALA A 23 -3.05 -3.72 3.91
CA ALA A 23 -3.70 -2.60 3.22
C ALA A 23 -4.10 -2.95 1.78
N PHE A 24 -3.26 -3.72 1.07
CA PHE A 24 -3.60 -4.28 -0.24
C PHE A 24 -4.78 -5.24 -0.16
N GLU A 25 -4.74 -6.18 0.78
CA GLU A 25 -5.84 -7.11 1.05
C GLU A 25 -7.14 -6.36 1.33
N TYR A 26 -7.09 -5.35 2.21
CA TYR A 26 -8.25 -4.52 2.50
C TYR A 26 -8.81 -3.82 1.25
N ALA A 27 -7.94 -3.28 0.39
CA ALA A 27 -8.38 -2.64 -0.85
C ALA A 27 -9.05 -3.64 -1.79
N LEU A 28 -8.43 -4.81 -2.01
CA LEU A 28 -8.96 -5.85 -2.89
C LEU A 28 -10.27 -6.43 -2.35
N ASP A 29 -10.38 -6.65 -1.04
CA ASP A 29 -11.62 -7.06 -0.37
C ASP A 29 -12.74 -6.03 -0.58
N LYS A 30 -12.45 -4.72 -0.44
CA LYS A 30 -13.42 -3.64 -0.65
C LYS A 30 -13.91 -3.56 -2.09
N MET A 31 -13.06 -3.96 -3.03
CA MET A 31 -13.38 -4.00 -4.45
C MET A 31 -13.98 -5.34 -4.89
N GLY A 32 -14.14 -6.30 -3.96
CA GLY A 32 -14.67 -7.63 -4.26
C GLY A 32 -13.77 -8.44 -5.19
N LYS A 33 -12.45 -8.22 -5.13
CA LYS A 33 -11.45 -8.86 -5.98
C LYS A 33 -10.78 -10.00 -5.21
N ALA A 34 -10.69 -11.16 -5.85
CA ALA A 34 -9.91 -12.27 -5.31
C ALA A 34 -8.41 -11.96 -5.44
N TYR A 35 -7.62 -12.39 -4.46
CA TYR A 35 -6.17 -12.21 -4.45
C TYR A 35 -5.48 -13.39 -3.80
N ASP A 36 -4.19 -13.53 -4.10
CA ASP A 36 -3.28 -14.42 -3.41
C ASP A 36 -2.29 -13.58 -2.61
N ARG A 37 -2.30 -13.74 -1.28
CA ARG A 37 -1.45 -12.97 -0.36
C ARG A 37 0.04 -13.10 -0.72
N ASP A 38 0.48 -14.28 -1.15
CA ASP A 38 1.88 -14.51 -1.50
C ASP A 38 2.28 -13.75 -2.77
N GLN A 39 1.32 -13.50 -3.68
CA GLN A 39 1.55 -12.68 -4.86
C GLN A 39 1.65 -11.19 -4.54
N LEU A 40 1.10 -10.72 -3.42
CA LEU A 40 1.11 -9.30 -3.06
C LEU A 40 2.51 -8.81 -2.65
N PHE A 41 3.41 -9.70 -2.25
CA PHE A 41 4.80 -9.33 -1.93
C PHE A 41 5.53 -8.66 -3.11
N LYS A 42 5.15 -8.98 -4.35
CA LYS A 42 5.74 -8.35 -5.56
C LYS A 42 5.39 -6.86 -5.70
N TYR A 43 4.42 -6.38 -4.94
CA TYR A 43 3.98 -4.98 -4.91
C TYR A 43 4.62 -4.16 -3.79
N ILE A 44 5.52 -4.77 -3.00
CA ILE A 44 6.35 -4.06 -2.03
C ILE A 44 7.57 -3.49 -2.76
N GLY A 45 7.63 -2.16 -2.89
CA GLY A 45 8.74 -1.43 -3.51
C GLY A 45 8.37 -0.65 -4.79
N PRO A 46 7.61 -1.21 -5.75
CA PRO A 46 7.10 -0.45 -6.89
C PRO A 46 6.16 0.69 -6.46
N PRO A 47 5.92 1.70 -7.33
CA PRO A 47 4.90 2.70 -7.08
C PRO A 47 3.53 2.06 -6.84
N LEU A 48 2.80 2.56 -5.84
CA LEU A 48 1.54 1.98 -5.40
C LEU A 48 0.49 1.94 -6.53
N ARG A 49 0.34 3.05 -7.27
CA ARG A 49 -0.60 3.13 -8.39
C ARG A 49 -0.27 2.11 -9.47
N ASP A 50 1.00 2.01 -9.87
CA ASP A 50 1.46 1.03 -10.88
C ASP A 50 1.17 -0.41 -10.45
N SER A 51 1.26 -0.70 -9.15
CA SER A 51 0.91 -2.00 -8.61
C SER A 51 -0.59 -2.29 -8.76
N PHE A 52 -1.45 -1.32 -8.46
CA PHE A 52 -2.89 -1.45 -8.68
C PHE A 52 -3.29 -1.48 -10.16
N VAL A 53 -2.63 -0.73 -11.04
CA VAL A 53 -2.85 -0.83 -12.49
C VAL A 53 -2.55 -2.25 -12.98
N LYS A 54 -1.48 -2.88 -12.48
CA LYS A 54 -1.14 -4.27 -12.84
C LYS A 54 -2.15 -5.29 -12.31
N GLU A 55 -2.68 -5.08 -11.12
CA GLU A 55 -3.61 -6.02 -10.48
C GLU A 55 -5.07 -5.83 -10.95
N LEU A 56 -5.49 -4.59 -11.21
CA LEU A 56 -6.89 -4.21 -11.40
C LEU A 56 -7.19 -3.55 -12.75
N GLY A 57 -6.17 -3.08 -13.46
CA GLY A 57 -6.31 -2.23 -14.66
C GLY A 57 -6.37 -0.74 -14.33
N GLU A 58 -6.19 0.12 -15.34
CA GLU A 58 -6.19 1.59 -15.20
C GLU A 58 -7.47 2.11 -14.55
N ASP A 59 -8.63 1.67 -15.05
CA ASP A 59 -9.94 2.19 -14.63
C ASP A 59 -10.24 2.02 -13.14
N LEU A 60 -9.60 1.05 -12.49
CA LEU A 60 -9.83 0.69 -11.09
C LEU A 60 -8.62 0.99 -10.20
N ALA A 61 -7.51 1.46 -10.76
CA ALA A 61 -6.28 1.62 -10.01
C ALA A 61 -6.40 2.72 -8.94
N ASP A 62 -7.05 3.83 -9.30
CA ASP A 62 -7.20 4.96 -8.39
C ASP A 62 -8.11 4.62 -7.20
N ASP A 63 -9.22 3.89 -7.44
CA ASP A 63 -10.08 3.35 -6.37
C ASP A 63 -9.31 2.43 -5.42
N GLY A 64 -8.46 1.54 -5.96
CA GLY A 64 -7.60 0.67 -5.16
C GLY A 64 -6.63 1.44 -4.27
N VAL A 65 -6.01 2.48 -4.83
CA VAL A 65 -5.12 3.40 -4.09
C VAL A 65 -5.88 4.11 -2.98
N GLU A 66 -7.10 4.58 -3.22
CA GLU A 66 -7.93 5.24 -2.21
C GLU A 66 -8.27 4.30 -1.06
N PHE A 67 -8.72 3.07 -1.34
CA PHE A 67 -9.01 2.10 -0.28
C PHE A 67 -7.75 1.74 0.51
N TYR A 68 -6.62 1.53 -0.16
CA TYR A 68 -5.33 1.29 0.49
C TYR A 68 -4.98 2.44 1.45
N ARG A 69 -5.07 3.69 1.00
CA ARG A 69 -4.77 4.86 1.85
C ARG A 69 -5.76 4.99 3.01
N SER A 70 -7.03 4.67 2.79
CA SER A 70 -8.05 4.70 3.84
C SER A 70 -7.74 3.71 4.98
N TYR A 71 -7.16 2.54 4.67
CA TYR A 71 -6.72 1.58 5.67
C TYR A 71 -5.62 2.19 6.58
N TYR A 72 -4.63 2.85 5.97
CA TYR A 72 -3.57 3.52 6.72
C TYR A 72 -4.10 4.66 7.60
N LEU A 73 -4.94 5.54 7.04
CA LEU A 73 -5.55 6.63 7.81
C LEU A 73 -6.37 6.11 9.00
N LYS A 74 -7.12 5.02 8.81
CA LYS A 74 -7.90 4.38 9.88
C LYS A 74 -6.99 3.76 10.96
N LYS A 75 -5.87 3.15 10.55
CA LYS A 75 -4.87 2.56 11.45
C LYS A 75 -4.15 3.65 12.26
N GLU A 76 -3.81 4.77 11.64
CA GLU A 76 -3.15 5.92 12.30
C GLU A 76 -4.06 6.69 13.25
N ASN A 77 -5.37 6.72 13.02
CA ASN A 77 -6.31 7.27 14.01
C ASN A 77 -6.32 6.49 15.34
N THR A 78 -5.68 5.31 15.38
CA THR A 78 -5.52 4.51 16.60
C THR A 78 -4.11 4.64 17.20
N ARG A 79 -3.12 5.17 16.46
CA ARG A 79 -1.73 5.39 16.92
C ARG A 79 -1.14 6.60 16.20
N HIS A 80 -0.80 7.64 16.96
CA HIS A 80 -0.35 8.95 16.50
C HIS A 80 0.61 8.91 15.28
N LEU A 81 0.10 9.49 14.19
CA LEU A 81 0.75 10.22 13.09
C LEU A 81 2.19 9.81 12.71
N PHE A 82 2.35 9.14 11.56
CA PHE A 82 3.57 9.29 10.75
C PHE A 82 3.21 9.57 9.29
N MET A 83 3.42 10.84 8.96
CA MET A 83 3.18 11.52 7.70
C MET A 83 3.74 10.79 6.47
N MET A 84 2.93 10.84 5.41
CA MET A 84 3.25 10.64 3.99
C MET A 84 4.74 10.74 3.62
N VAL A 85 5.20 9.71 2.94
CA VAL A 85 6.10 9.81 1.79
C VAL A 85 5.74 8.72 0.79
#